data_AF-A0A6L3F3H7-F1
#
_entry.id   AF-A0A6L3F3H7-F1
#
_cell.length_a   1.000
_cell.length_b   1.000
_cell.length_c   1.000
_cell.angle_alpha   90.00
_cell.angle_beta   90.00
_cell.angle_gamma   90.00
#
_symmetry.space_group_name_H-M   'P 1'
#
loop_
_entity.id
_entity.type
_entity.pdbx_description
1 polymer ?
#
loop_
_entity_poly.entity_id
_entity_poly.type
_entity_poly.pdbx_seq_one_letter_code
_entity_poly.pdbx_strand_id
1 'polypeptide(L)'
;MYRKLWQQRPLLTIPQIIALLVVLASLFIALDLNRRARAGELVGGDETIIENELEMEVTRQVELQATLEYVQSEDYVAAYARDEGGYLLPGEKRVVPLVIEVTPEGTAVPVATSDPAQQAMPWQAWWRLLTDAPYPKR
;
A
#
# COMPACT_ATOMS: atom_id res chain seq x y z
N MET A 1 3.06 70.36 68.52
CA MET A 1 4.11 70.19 67.48
C MET A 1 4.00 68.79 66.89
N TYR A 2 3.24 68.62 65.80
CA TYR A 2 3.02 67.33 65.13
C TYR A 2 3.83 67.26 63.83
N ARG A 3 5.06 66.71 63.87
CA ARG A 3 5.78 66.31 62.64
C ARG A 3 6.82 65.25 62.99
N LYS A 4 6.50 63.96 62.77
CA LYS A 4 7.45 62.85 62.48
C LYS A 4 6.73 61.49 62.42
N LEU A 5 5.73 61.33 61.54
CA LEU A 5 5.08 60.02 61.34
C LEU A 5 5.18 59.45 59.92
N TRP A 6 6.01 60.01 59.05
CA TRP A 6 6.13 59.53 57.67
C TRP A 6 7.60 59.37 57.27
N GLN A 7 8.25 58.34 57.80
CA GLN A 7 9.41 57.73 57.14
C GLN A 7 9.04 56.27 56.84
N GLN A 8 8.27 56.08 55.77
CA GLN A 8 8.15 54.77 55.14
C GLN A 8 9.52 54.45 54.54
N ARG A 9 10.23 53.49 55.13
CA ARG A 9 11.37 52.88 54.45
C ARG A 9 10.81 52.22 53.19
N PRO A 10 11.27 52.58 51.99
CA PRO A 10 10.78 51.90 50.79
C PRO A 10 11.15 50.42 50.94
N LEU A 11 10.15 49.53 50.79
CA LEU A 11 10.33 48.07 50.89
C LEU A 11 11.28 47.53 49.81
N LEU A 12 11.54 48.33 48.77
CA LEU A 12 12.44 48.05 47.67
C LEU A 12 13.46 49.19 47.51
N THR A 13 14.72 48.84 47.45
CA THR A 13 15.81 49.77 47.13
C THR A 13 15.86 50.01 45.62
N ILE A 14 16.33 51.20 45.19
CA ILE A 14 16.49 51.55 43.77
C ILE A 14 17.18 50.45 42.94
N PRO A 15 18.30 49.82 43.37
CA PRO A 15 18.91 48.73 42.62
C PRO A 15 18.00 47.49 42.48
N GLN A 16 17.16 47.19 43.47
CA GLN A 16 16.19 46.08 43.37
C GLN A 16 15.10 46.38 42.34
N ILE A 17 14.66 47.63 42.22
CA ILE A 17 13.69 48.05 41.19
C ILE A 17 14.29 47.89 39.79
N ILE A 18 15.55 48.32 39.61
CA ILE A 18 16.26 48.18 38.32
C ILE A 18 16.44 46.69 37.97
N ALA A 19 16.86 45.86 38.92
CA ALA A 19 17.02 44.43 38.70
C ALA A 19 15.68 43.77 38.29
N LEU A 20 14.58 44.13 38.95
CA LEU A 20 13.25 43.62 38.64
C LEU A 20 12.78 44.06 37.24
N LEU A 21 13.07 45.30 36.84
CA LEU A 21 12.79 45.79 35.48
C LEU A 21 13.58 45.02 34.41
N VAL A 22 14.86 44.75 34.65
CA VAL A 22 15.70 43.99 33.72
C VAL A 22 15.17 42.56 33.58
N VAL A 23 14.77 41.92 34.67
CA VAL A 23 14.17 40.57 34.64
C VAL A 23 12.83 40.56 33.90
N LEU A 24 11.99 41.56 34.10
CA LEU A 24 10.72 41.69 33.36
C LEU A 24 10.96 41.93 31.88
N ALA A 25 11.91 42.80 31.53
CA ALA A 25 12.27 43.08 30.14
C ALA A 25 12.84 41.84 29.44
N SER A 26 13.74 41.10 30.10
CA SER A 26 14.30 39.87 29.54
C SER A 26 13.24 38.79 29.36
N LEU A 27 12.32 38.64 30.32
CA LEU A 27 11.20 37.71 30.20
C LEU A 27 10.28 38.09 29.03
N PHE A 28 9.97 39.37 28.89
CA PHE A 28 9.15 39.87 27.79
C PHE A 28 9.79 39.59 26.42
N ILE A 29 11.09 39.87 26.29
CA ILE A 29 11.85 39.60 25.06
C ILE A 29 11.90 38.09 24.77
N ALA A 30 12.14 37.26 25.78
CA ALA A 30 12.17 35.80 25.61
C ALA A 30 10.82 35.25 25.13
N LEU A 31 9.70 35.77 25.66
CA LEU A 31 8.37 35.39 25.23
C LEU A 31 8.07 35.85 23.79
N ASP A 32 8.45 37.07 23.43
CA ASP A 32 8.26 37.60 22.07
C ASP A 32 9.08 36.81 21.04
N LEU A 33 10.34 36.52 21.34
CA LEU A 33 11.21 35.72 20.48
C LEU A 33 10.70 34.29 20.32
N ASN A 34 10.22 33.65 21.39
CA ASN A 34 9.65 32.30 21.30
C ASN A 34 8.35 32.29 20.47
N ARG A 35 7.50 33.32 20.58
CA ARG A 35 6.31 33.46 19.72
C ARG A 35 6.69 33.63 18.25
N ARG A 36 7.67 34.49 17.96
CA ARG A 36 8.16 34.71 16.59
C ARG A 36 8.82 33.48 16.00
N ALA A 37 9.61 32.74 16.77
CA ALA A 37 10.23 31.50 16.34
C ALA A 37 9.18 30.45 15.94
N ARG A 38 8.13 30.27 16.76
CA ARG A 38 7.01 29.36 16.45
C ARG A 38 6.23 29.79 15.21
N ALA A 39 6.01 31.09 15.02
CA ALA A 39 5.37 31.60 13.81
C ALA A 39 6.23 31.38 12.55
N GLY A 40 7.55 31.55 12.65
CA GLY A 40 8.48 31.30 11.55
C GLY A 40 8.58 29.82 11.18
N GLU A 41 8.52 28.92 12.16
CA GLU A 41 8.52 27.46 11.93
C GLU A 41 7.25 26.99 11.20
N LEU A 42 6.08 27.55 11.56
CA LEU A 42 4.83 27.27 10.86
C LEU A 42 4.87 27.77 9.41
N VAL A 43 5.33 28.99 9.19
CA VAL A 43 5.42 29.58 7.83
C VAL A 43 6.43 28.83 6.95
N GLY A 44 7.58 28.42 7.50
CA GLY A 44 8.61 27.69 6.75
C GLY A 44 8.24 26.24 6.44
N GLY A 45 7.47 25.58 7.32
CA GLY A 45 6.95 24.24 7.07
C GLY A 45 5.91 24.24 5.94
N ASP A 46 5.03 25.23 5.93
CA ASP A 46 3.95 25.36 4.93
C ASP A 46 4.50 25.62 3.52
N GLU A 47 5.59 26.39 3.38
CA GLU A 47 6.21 26.68 2.08
C GLU A 47 6.68 25.40 1.37
N THR A 48 7.41 24.53 2.07
CA THR A 48 7.91 23.27 1.47
C THR A 48 6.79 22.30 1.10
N ILE A 49 5.67 22.30 1.84
CA ILE A 49 4.51 21.47 1.53
C ILE A 49 3.84 21.97 0.26
N ILE A 50 3.61 23.28 0.16
CA ILE A 50 2.99 23.91 -1.01
C ILE A 50 3.86 23.74 -2.25
N GLU A 51 5.19 23.87 -2.13
CA GLU A 51 6.12 23.64 -3.24
C GLU A 51 6.05 22.20 -3.75
N ASN A 52 6.03 21.21 -2.86
CA ASN A 52 5.89 19.81 -3.25
C ASN A 52 4.53 19.52 -3.92
N GLU A 53 3.44 20.07 -3.39
CA GLU A 53 2.12 19.95 -4.01
C GLU A 53 2.08 20.58 -5.40
N LEU A 54 2.70 21.75 -5.57
CA LEU A 54 2.82 22.43 -6.85
C LEU A 54 3.61 21.59 -7.86
N GLU A 55 4.75 21.02 -7.47
CA GLU A 55 5.57 20.19 -8.35
C GLU A 55 4.83 18.93 -8.81
N MET A 56 4.08 18.29 -7.91
CA MET A 56 3.23 17.15 -8.25
C MET A 56 2.14 17.52 -9.26
N GLU A 57 1.44 18.64 -9.05
CA GLU A 57 0.36 19.08 -9.95
C GLU A 57 0.88 19.55 -11.31
N VAL A 58 2.05 20.19 -11.36
CA VAL A 58 2.70 20.55 -12.63
C VAL A 58 3.08 19.29 -13.40
N THR A 59 3.65 18.29 -12.73
CA THR A 59 4.00 17.01 -13.36
C THR A 59 2.75 16.33 -13.92
N ARG A 60 1.67 16.30 -13.13
CA ARG A 60 0.38 15.74 -13.55
C ARG A 60 -0.21 16.47 -14.75
N GLN A 61 -0.12 17.80 -14.77
CA GLN A 61 -0.61 18.59 -15.89
C GLN A 61 0.13 18.23 -17.19
N VAL A 62 1.45 18.08 -17.14
CA VAL A 62 2.27 17.68 -18.31
C VAL A 62 1.87 16.30 -18.81
N GLU A 63 1.67 15.34 -17.90
CA GLU A 63 1.22 13.98 -18.25
C GLU A 63 -0.16 13.98 -18.90
N LEU A 64 -1.11 14.74 -18.33
CA LEU A 64 -2.46 14.86 -18.88
C LEU A 64 -2.45 15.54 -20.25
N GLN A 65 -1.61 16.56 -20.44
CA GLN A 65 -1.47 17.24 -21.72
C GLN A 65 -0.92 16.31 -22.80
N ALA A 66 0.12 15.53 -22.48
CA ALA A 66 0.69 14.54 -23.39
C ALA A 66 -0.33 13.44 -23.75
N THR A 67 -1.12 12.99 -22.77
CA THR A 67 -2.20 12.02 -22.99
C THR A 67 -3.28 12.60 -23.91
N LEU A 68 -3.68 13.86 -23.67
CA LEU A 68 -4.67 14.54 -24.52
C LEU A 68 -4.18 14.69 -25.96
N GLU A 69 -2.92 15.02 -26.14
CA GLU A 69 -2.30 15.14 -27.47
C GLU A 69 -2.30 13.79 -28.18
N TYR A 70 -1.89 12.71 -27.49
CA TYR A 70 -1.89 11.37 -28.05
C TYR A 70 -3.31 10.90 -28.43
N VAL A 71 -4.30 11.05 -27.55
CA VAL A 71 -5.69 10.62 -27.82
C VAL A 71 -6.32 11.40 -28.97
N GLN A 72 -5.89 12.63 -29.22
CA GLN A 72 -6.34 13.43 -30.37
C GLN A 72 -5.60 13.12 -31.67
N SER A 73 -4.54 12.30 -31.63
CA SER A 73 -3.74 11.96 -32.81
C SER A 73 -4.45 10.96 -33.73
N GLU A 74 -4.14 11.05 -35.03
CA GLU A 74 -4.60 10.07 -36.04
C GLU A 74 -4.09 8.66 -35.74
N ASP A 75 -2.90 8.53 -35.13
CA ASP A 75 -2.34 7.24 -34.73
C ASP A 75 -3.23 6.55 -33.68
N TYR A 76 -3.74 7.32 -32.71
CA TYR A 76 -4.69 6.80 -31.73
C TYR A 76 -6.02 6.40 -32.39
N VAL A 77 -6.55 7.22 -33.31
CA VAL A 77 -7.78 6.89 -34.06
C VAL A 77 -7.59 5.60 -34.85
N ALA A 78 -6.44 5.42 -35.50
CA ALA A 78 -6.13 4.24 -36.29
C ALA A 78 -5.94 2.97 -35.45
N ALA A 79 -5.35 3.11 -34.25
CA ALA A 79 -5.23 2.01 -33.28
C ALA A 79 -6.62 1.63 -32.73
N TYR A 80 -7.37 2.61 -32.22
CA TYR A 80 -8.73 2.41 -31.71
C TYR A 80 -9.63 1.76 -32.76
N ALA A 81 -9.59 2.22 -34.01
CA ALA A 81 -10.40 1.66 -35.09
C ALA A 81 -10.12 0.17 -35.33
N ARG A 82 -8.87 -0.27 -35.25
CA ARG A 82 -8.49 -1.67 -35.46
C ARG A 82 -8.78 -2.53 -34.23
N ASP A 83 -8.38 -2.07 -33.06
CA ASP A 83 -8.35 -2.87 -31.84
C ASP A 83 -9.73 -2.95 -31.17
N GLU A 84 -10.40 -1.81 -31.05
CA GLU A 84 -11.71 -1.69 -30.36
C GLU A 84 -12.87 -1.59 -31.36
N GLY A 85 -12.68 -0.82 -32.43
CA GLY A 85 -13.70 -0.59 -33.46
C GLY A 85 -13.92 -1.78 -34.41
N GLY A 86 -12.99 -2.73 -34.47
CA GLY A 86 -13.05 -3.89 -35.35
C GLY A 86 -13.01 -3.54 -36.85
N TYR A 87 -12.57 -2.33 -37.20
CA TYR A 87 -12.38 -1.89 -38.58
C TYR A 87 -11.13 -2.52 -39.19
N LEU A 88 -11.18 -2.74 -40.50
CA LEU A 88 -10.14 -3.38 -41.29
C LEU A 88 -9.78 -2.47 -42.46
N LEU A 89 -8.51 -2.47 -42.85
CA LEU A 89 -8.10 -1.81 -44.08
C LEU A 89 -8.64 -2.55 -45.31
N PRO A 90 -8.76 -1.86 -46.46
CA PRO A 90 -9.11 -2.52 -47.71
C PRO A 90 -8.15 -3.69 -48.03
N GLY A 91 -8.71 -4.89 -48.17
CA GLY A 91 -7.95 -6.11 -48.48
C GLY A 91 -7.59 -6.99 -47.27
N GLU A 92 -7.78 -6.50 -46.04
CA GLU A 92 -7.61 -7.30 -44.83
C GLU A 92 -8.81 -8.26 -44.60
N LYS A 93 -8.55 -9.40 -43.96
CA LYS A 93 -9.57 -10.41 -43.64
C LYS A 93 -9.54 -10.74 -42.15
N ARG A 94 -10.68 -10.64 -41.48
CA ARG A 94 -10.83 -11.06 -40.08
C ARG A 94 -10.84 -12.58 -39.99
N VAL A 95 -9.93 -13.14 -39.20
CA VAL A 95 -9.90 -14.58 -38.88
C VAL A 95 -10.44 -14.76 -37.47
N VAL A 96 -11.56 -15.46 -37.34
CA VAL A 96 -12.14 -15.83 -36.04
C VAL A 96 -11.90 -17.33 -35.85
N PRO A 97 -11.12 -17.76 -34.84
CA PRO A 97 -10.96 -19.18 -34.55
C PRO A 97 -12.31 -19.77 -34.13
N LEU A 98 -12.80 -20.77 -34.87
CA LEU A 98 -13.90 -21.61 -34.39
C LEU A 98 -13.31 -22.70 -33.49
N VAL A 99 -13.67 -22.68 -32.22
CA VAL A 99 -13.43 -23.82 -31.33
C VAL A 99 -14.43 -24.90 -31.73
N ILE A 100 -13.91 -25.97 -32.34
CA ILE A 100 -14.70 -27.16 -32.63
C ILE A 100 -14.69 -27.99 -31.34
N GLU A 101 -15.83 -28.05 -30.64
CA GLU A 101 -15.99 -28.97 -29.51
C GLU A 101 -15.95 -30.41 -30.04
N VAL A 102 -14.81 -31.06 -29.88
CA VAL A 102 -14.66 -32.49 -30.15
C VAL A 102 -15.17 -33.26 -28.93
N THR A 103 -16.20 -34.10 -29.12
CA THR A 103 -16.64 -35.02 -28.07
C THR A 103 -15.45 -35.90 -27.65
N PRO A 104 -15.02 -35.88 -26.38
CA PRO A 104 -13.89 -36.70 -25.94
C PRO A 104 -14.26 -38.17 -26.04
N GLU A 105 -13.40 -38.97 -26.69
CA GLU A 105 -13.55 -40.42 -26.70
C GLU A 105 -13.38 -40.98 -25.28
N GLY A 106 -14.24 -41.94 -24.91
CA GLY A 106 -14.26 -42.52 -23.57
C GLY A 106 -12.94 -43.20 -23.23
N THR A 107 -12.37 -42.86 -22.07
CA THR A 107 -11.15 -43.49 -21.56
C THR A 107 -11.36 -45.00 -21.34
N ALA A 108 -10.47 -45.83 -21.88
CA ALA A 108 -10.53 -47.28 -21.70
C ALA A 108 -10.44 -47.67 -20.21
N VAL A 109 -11.36 -48.51 -19.75
CA VAL A 109 -11.38 -48.99 -18.36
C VAL A 109 -10.33 -50.09 -18.18
N PRO A 110 -9.43 -50.01 -17.18
CA PRO A 110 -8.44 -51.05 -16.94
C PRO A 110 -9.09 -52.35 -16.47
N VAL A 111 -8.58 -53.48 -16.96
CA VAL A 111 -9.03 -54.82 -16.54
C VAL A 111 -8.58 -55.08 -15.10
N ALA A 112 -9.51 -55.47 -14.23
CA ALA A 112 -9.22 -55.76 -12.83
C ALA A 112 -8.25 -56.96 -12.71
N THR A 113 -7.18 -56.78 -11.92
CA THR A 113 -6.26 -57.87 -11.56
C THR A 113 -6.97 -58.84 -10.61
N SER A 114 -6.87 -60.14 -10.87
CA SER A 114 -7.53 -61.17 -10.05
C SER A 114 -6.92 -61.25 -8.65
N ASP A 115 -7.78 -61.31 -7.62
CA ASP A 115 -7.36 -61.38 -6.22
C ASP A 115 -7.00 -62.84 -5.83
N PRO A 116 -5.75 -63.12 -5.40
CA PRO A 116 -5.35 -64.45 -4.97
C PRO A 116 -6.13 -64.97 -3.75
N ALA A 117 -6.83 -64.11 -2.99
CA ALA A 117 -7.68 -64.52 -1.88
C ALA A 117 -8.90 -65.34 -2.34
N GLN A 118 -9.33 -65.21 -3.61
CA GLN A 118 -10.44 -66.00 -4.14
C GLN A 118 -10.11 -67.50 -4.28
N GLN A 119 -8.83 -67.86 -4.29
CA GLN A 119 -8.36 -69.24 -4.45
C GLN A 119 -7.87 -69.88 -3.14
N ALA A 120 -7.85 -69.13 -2.03
CA ALA A 120 -7.38 -69.64 -0.74
C ALA A 120 -8.50 -70.33 0.04
N MET A 121 -8.19 -71.46 0.68
CA MET A 121 -9.13 -72.10 1.62
C MET A 121 -9.15 -71.33 2.94
N PRO A 122 -10.30 -71.18 3.63
CA PRO A 122 -10.41 -70.36 4.84
C PRO A 122 -9.39 -70.71 5.94
N TRP A 123 -9.09 -71.99 6.14
CA TRP A 123 -8.12 -72.43 7.14
C TRP A 123 -6.69 -71.95 6.84
N GLN A 124 -6.33 -71.73 5.57
CA GLN A 124 -5.01 -71.24 5.17
C GLN A 124 -4.81 -69.77 5.57
N ALA A 125 -5.88 -68.98 5.51
CA ALA A 125 -5.87 -67.60 5.98
C ALA A 125 -5.67 -67.53 7.50
N TRP A 126 -6.39 -68.37 8.26
CA TRP A 126 -6.21 -68.48 9.71
C TRP A 126 -4.82 -68.98 10.09
N TRP A 127 -4.28 -69.95 9.35
CA TRP A 127 -2.94 -70.48 9.58
C TRP A 127 -1.86 -69.42 9.41
N ARG A 128 -1.94 -68.60 8.36
CA ARG A 128 -1.03 -67.47 8.14
C ARG A 128 -1.16 -66.36 9.18
N LEU A 129 -2.38 -66.15 9.70
CA LEU A 129 -2.61 -65.11 10.72
C LEU A 129 -2.04 -65.53 12.08
N LEU A 130 -2.17 -66.81 12.41
CA LEU A 130 -1.77 -67.34 13.71
C LEU A 130 -0.32 -67.85 13.73
N THR A 131 0.28 -68.10 12.56
CA THR A 131 1.62 -68.68 12.44
C THR A 131 2.40 -68.12 11.25
N ASP A 132 3.70 -67.88 11.45
CA ASP A 132 4.66 -67.59 10.37
C ASP A 132 5.29 -68.86 9.77
N ALA A 133 4.74 -70.04 10.12
CA ALA A 133 5.27 -71.32 9.67
C ALA A 133 4.72 -71.70 8.27
N PRO A 134 5.53 -72.36 7.42
CA PRO A 134 5.05 -72.88 6.15
C PRO A 134 3.91 -73.89 6.37
N TYR A 135 3.02 -74.01 5.39
CA TYR A 135 1.85 -74.89 5.52
C TYR A 135 2.27 -76.33 5.83
N PRO A 136 1.55 -77.02 6.74
CA PRO A 136 1.84 -78.40 7.05
C PRO A 136 1.62 -79.25 5.79
N LYS A 137 2.64 -80.02 5.41
CA LYS A 137 2.52 -81.01 4.34
C LYS A 137 1.82 -82.25 4.92
N ARG A 138 0.90 -82.84 4.15
CA ARG A 138 0.38 -84.19 4.44
C ARG A 138 1.47 -85.22 4.24
#